data_AF-A0A938B2D1-F1
#
_entry.id   AF-A0A938B2D1-F1
#
_cell.length_a   1.000
_cell.length_b   1.000
_cell.length_c   1.000
_cell.angle_alpha   90.00
_cell.angle_beta   90.00
_cell.angle_gamma   90.00
#
_symmetry.space_group_name_H-M   'P 1'
#
loop_
_entity.id
_entity.type
_entity.pdbx_description
1 polymer ?
#
loop_
_entity_poly.entity_id
_entity_poly.type
_entity_poly.pdbx_seq_one_letter_code
_entity_poly.pdbx_strand_id
1 'polypeptide(L)'
;MTQRHQKTAADLAAVALGFVAQMQGSWTEEALGTLRAELARQGLTPTEDEMSAALTQAHEHFFAGPAHLLVCMGRPCHHRQKFDASEAAMRQGLDVSRVQLSTTECQGPCKQAPVATLRVGSRSTMFAQFVREADWQAVRGFAQRAAGAGTLLTARGTAEAFEFDPVHEHAPVSAVLRKLQFLLGHFAGEGKEVTRPEPFQKELLGSWEAGGRCIALRMGVTYALADGRKDTHNAFVAIGLNPETDGIEARAYTDGGAIHDFHLQLEGDMLLFTERPDVHAHRTARQARKVFRPTEYGFEERLEVDLGDGHFIPHYVIAMQRVTPTA
;
A
#
# COMPACT_ATOMS: atom_id res chain seq x y z
N MET A 1 16.16 27.77 -38.36
CA MET A 1 17.48 27.35 -37.85
C MET A 1 17.33 27.01 -36.38
N THR A 2 17.18 25.72 -36.07
CA THR A 2 17.07 25.22 -34.69
C THR A 2 18.46 25.29 -34.07
N GLN A 3 18.67 26.18 -33.11
CA GLN A 3 19.86 26.15 -32.25
C GLN A 3 19.93 24.76 -31.61
N ARG A 4 20.90 23.93 -32.03
CA ARG A 4 21.28 22.75 -31.26
C ARG A 4 21.86 23.27 -29.96
N HIS A 5 21.11 23.17 -28.87
CA HIS A 5 21.66 23.35 -27.52
C HIS A 5 22.92 22.50 -27.41
N GLN A 6 24.07 23.13 -27.17
CA GLN A 6 25.28 22.42 -26.78
C GLN A 6 24.97 21.75 -25.43
N LYS A 7 24.90 20.42 -25.45
CA LYS A 7 24.67 19.65 -24.24
C LYS A 7 25.93 19.66 -23.37
N THR A 8 25.76 19.82 -22.07
CA THR A 8 26.78 20.13 -21.08
C THR A 8 27.07 18.94 -20.15
N ALA A 9 28.13 19.01 -19.34
CA ALA A 9 28.40 18.03 -18.28
C ALA A 9 27.24 17.91 -17.27
N ALA A 10 26.50 19.01 -17.05
CA ALA A 10 25.32 18.99 -16.19
C ALA A 10 24.18 18.13 -16.78
N ASP A 11 24.05 18.10 -18.10
CA ASP A 11 23.07 17.24 -18.77
C ASP A 11 23.43 15.76 -18.59
N LEU A 12 24.72 15.41 -18.66
CA LEU A 12 25.19 14.04 -18.40
C LEU A 12 24.92 13.62 -16.96
N ALA A 13 25.18 14.49 -15.98
CA ALA A 13 24.92 14.20 -14.57
C ALA A 13 23.43 13.97 -14.29
N ALA A 14 22.55 14.80 -14.86
CA ALA A 14 21.10 14.66 -14.69
C ALA A 14 20.54 13.39 -15.35
N VAL A 15 21.09 12.99 -16.51
CA VAL A 15 20.77 11.73 -17.18
C VAL A 15 21.29 10.52 -16.40
N ALA A 16 22.54 10.58 -15.90
CA ALA A 16 23.12 9.53 -15.06
C ALA A 16 22.28 9.30 -13.80
N LEU A 17 21.83 10.37 -13.14
CA LEU A 17 20.95 10.26 -11.97
C LEU A 17 19.59 9.67 -12.32
N GLY A 18 19.01 10.06 -13.47
CA GLY A 18 17.78 9.45 -13.99
C GLY A 18 17.93 7.94 -14.21
N PHE A 19 19.05 7.51 -14.81
CA PHE A 19 19.38 6.10 -15.01
C PHE A 19 19.56 5.35 -13.69
N VAL A 20 20.32 5.90 -12.74
CA VAL A 20 20.50 5.26 -11.41
C VAL A 20 19.16 5.14 -10.69
N ALA A 21 18.29 6.16 -10.77
CA ALA A 21 16.95 6.11 -10.17
C ALA A 21 16.04 5.08 -10.84
N GLN A 22 16.09 4.97 -12.18
CA GLN A 22 15.38 3.95 -12.95
C GLN A 22 15.82 2.54 -12.54
N MET A 23 17.13 2.34 -12.40
CA MET A 23 17.76 1.07 -12.03
C MET A 23 17.79 0.85 -10.52
N GLN A 24 17.17 1.75 -9.73
CA GLN A 24 17.07 1.68 -8.28
C GLN A 24 18.42 1.48 -7.56
N GLY A 25 19.50 2.03 -8.13
CA GLY A 25 20.85 1.96 -7.57
C GLY A 25 21.69 0.75 -8.00
N SER A 26 21.21 -0.12 -8.89
CA SER A 26 22.01 -1.27 -9.37
C SER A 26 21.71 -1.60 -10.83
N TRP A 27 22.75 -1.76 -11.66
CA TRP A 27 22.59 -1.99 -13.09
C TRP A 27 23.53 -3.08 -13.62
N THR A 28 23.16 -3.61 -14.79
CA THR A 28 23.98 -4.55 -15.57
C THR A 28 24.71 -3.82 -16.69
N GLU A 29 25.72 -4.47 -17.28
CA GLU A 29 26.38 -3.95 -18.49
C GLU A 29 25.41 -3.78 -19.68
N GLU A 30 24.38 -4.61 -19.78
CA GLU A 30 23.35 -4.49 -20.81
C GLU A 30 22.51 -3.21 -20.64
N ALA A 31 22.10 -2.92 -19.39
CA ALA A 31 21.38 -1.68 -19.08
C ALA A 31 22.24 -0.45 -19.36
N LEU A 32 23.53 -0.51 -19.00
CA LEU A 32 24.49 0.54 -19.31
C LEU A 32 24.71 0.71 -20.83
N GLY A 33 24.76 -0.39 -21.58
CA GLY A 33 24.81 -0.37 -23.04
C GLY A 33 23.60 0.34 -23.66
N THR A 34 22.40 0.12 -23.10
CA THR A 34 21.18 0.82 -23.50
C THR A 34 21.25 2.32 -23.22
N LEU A 35 21.77 2.72 -22.06
CA LEU A 35 21.99 4.13 -21.72
C LEU A 35 22.98 4.78 -22.68
N ARG A 36 24.12 4.14 -22.98
CA ARG A 36 25.10 4.63 -23.95
C ARG A 36 24.48 4.85 -25.34
N ALA A 37 23.67 3.89 -25.79
CA ALA A 37 22.95 4.02 -27.06
C ALA A 37 21.97 5.20 -27.05
N GLU A 38 21.25 5.40 -25.95
CA GLU A 38 20.31 6.52 -25.81
C GLU A 38 21.02 7.88 -25.82
N LEU A 39 22.11 8.02 -25.08
CA LEU A 39 22.94 9.21 -25.08
C LEU A 39 23.45 9.51 -26.50
N ALA A 40 23.93 8.51 -27.24
CA ALA A 40 24.38 8.68 -28.61
C ALA A 40 23.24 9.17 -29.55
N ARG A 41 22.03 8.61 -29.43
CA ARG A 41 20.83 9.10 -30.18
C ARG A 41 20.52 10.56 -29.86
N GLN A 42 20.77 10.94 -28.62
CA GLN A 42 20.60 12.27 -28.10
C GLN A 42 21.76 13.23 -28.43
N GLY A 43 22.80 12.76 -29.14
CA GLY A 43 23.98 13.55 -29.50
C GLY A 43 24.98 13.73 -28.37
N LEU A 44 24.89 12.93 -27.31
CA LEU A 44 25.85 12.87 -26.20
C LEU A 44 26.75 11.65 -26.37
N THR A 45 28.05 11.88 -26.53
CA THR A 45 29.06 10.81 -26.66
C THR A 45 30.16 11.01 -25.62
N PRO A 46 29.86 10.80 -24.32
CA PRO A 46 30.88 10.91 -23.28
C PRO A 46 31.93 9.81 -23.47
N THR A 47 33.15 10.12 -23.08
CA THR A 47 34.22 9.13 -22.90
C THR A 47 33.87 8.16 -21.76
N GLU A 48 34.56 7.02 -21.71
CA GLU A 48 34.35 6.04 -20.63
C GLU A 48 34.66 6.63 -19.24
N ASP A 49 35.69 7.46 -19.12
CA ASP A 49 36.04 8.13 -17.86
C ASP A 49 34.96 9.13 -17.43
N GLU A 50 34.43 9.93 -18.36
CA GLU A 50 33.32 10.85 -18.09
C GLU A 50 32.04 10.12 -17.67
N MET A 51 31.71 9.02 -18.36
CA MET A 51 30.56 8.19 -18.02
C MET A 51 30.71 7.57 -16.63
N SER A 52 31.87 6.97 -16.34
CA SER A 52 32.17 6.34 -15.05
C SER A 52 32.10 7.33 -13.90
N ALA A 53 32.68 8.52 -14.09
CA ALA A 53 32.61 9.60 -13.10
C ALA A 53 31.16 10.07 -12.86
N ALA A 54 30.38 10.28 -13.93
CA ALA A 54 28.99 10.70 -13.81
C ALA A 54 28.11 9.65 -13.11
N LEU A 55 28.28 8.37 -13.42
CA LEU A 55 27.55 7.27 -12.77
C LEU A 55 27.94 7.10 -11.31
N THR A 56 29.22 7.22 -10.98
CA THR A 56 29.72 7.16 -9.59
C THR A 56 29.10 8.29 -8.77
N GLN A 57 29.16 9.52 -9.27
CA GLN A 57 28.56 10.67 -8.61
C GLN A 57 27.02 10.53 -8.48
N ALA A 58 26.35 10.06 -9.52
CA ALA A 58 24.91 9.81 -9.50
C ALA A 58 24.51 8.74 -8.48
N HIS A 59 25.32 7.68 -8.36
CA HIS A 59 25.11 6.60 -7.38
C HIS A 59 25.30 7.10 -5.95
N GLU A 60 26.38 7.84 -5.68
CA GLU A 60 26.59 8.50 -4.38
C GLU A 60 25.44 9.45 -4.04
N HIS A 61 24.98 10.24 -5.01
CA HIS A 61 23.86 11.16 -4.83
C HIS A 61 22.53 10.45 -4.58
N PHE A 62 22.27 9.33 -5.26
CA PHE A 62 21.08 8.50 -5.05
C PHE A 62 21.03 7.96 -3.60
N PHE A 63 22.16 7.48 -3.09
CA PHE A 63 22.31 6.96 -1.73
C PHE A 63 22.59 8.04 -0.67
N ALA A 64 22.60 9.32 -1.05
CA ALA A 64 22.75 10.41 -0.09
C ALA A 64 21.58 10.42 0.92
N GLY A 65 21.95 10.54 2.19
CA GLY A 65 21.02 10.64 3.31
C GLY A 65 20.17 9.38 3.58
N PRO A 66 19.34 9.41 4.64
CA PRO A 66 18.51 8.26 5.03
C PRO A 66 17.38 7.98 4.05
N ALA A 67 16.78 9.00 3.43
CA ALA A 67 15.76 8.89 2.40
C ALA A 67 15.93 9.93 1.30
N HIS A 68 15.59 9.56 0.06
CA HIS A 68 15.73 10.40 -1.13
C HIS A 68 14.55 10.17 -2.09
N LEU A 69 13.78 11.22 -2.35
CA LEU A 69 12.73 11.27 -3.35
C LEU A 69 13.27 11.93 -4.63
N LEU A 70 13.33 11.18 -5.72
CA LEU A 70 13.84 11.61 -7.01
C LEU A 70 12.69 11.76 -8.00
N VAL A 71 12.37 12.99 -8.41
CA VAL A 71 11.24 13.28 -9.32
C VAL A 71 11.74 13.43 -10.76
N CYS A 72 11.12 12.69 -11.68
CA CYS A 72 11.47 12.76 -13.10
C CYS A 72 10.93 14.04 -13.73
N MET A 73 11.83 14.91 -14.18
CA MET A 73 11.50 16.15 -14.91
C MET A 73 11.79 16.05 -16.41
N GLY A 74 12.32 14.91 -16.87
CA GLY A 74 12.44 14.62 -18.30
C GLY A 74 11.09 14.55 -19.01
N ARG A 75 11.06 14.70 -20.34
CA ARG A 75 9.83 14.51 -21.13
C ARG A 75 9.48 13.01 -21.20
N PRO A 76 8.20 12.61 -21.02
CA PRO A 76 7.00 13.44 -20.96
C PRO A 76 6.53 13.85 -19.55
N CYS A 77 7.24 13.48 -18.48
CA CYS A 77 6.80 13.73 -17.10
C CYS A 77 6.48 15.20 -16.84
N HIS A 78 7.41 16.12 -17.15
CA HIS A 78 7.20 17.56 -16.98
C HIS A 78 5.95 18.09 -17.71
N HIS A 79 5.60 17.53 -18.87
CA HIS A 79 4.42 17.98 -19.63
C HIS A 79 3.10 17.41 -19.11
N ARG A 80 3.16 16.26 -18.44
CA ARG A 80 1.97 15.57 -17.94
C ARG A 80 1.59 15.99 -16.53
N GLN A 81 2.53 16.53 -15.76
CA GLN A 81 2.27 17.11 -14.45
C GLN A 81 1.30 18.30 -14.59
N LYS A 82 0.29 18.34 -13.74
CA LYS A 82 -0.71 19.43 -13.64
C LYS A 82 -0.69 20.05 -12.23
N PHE A 83 0.49 20.07 -11.61
CA PHE A 83 0.78 20.69 -10.33
C PHE A 83 2.05 21.54 -10.43
N ASP A 84 2.29 22.40 -9.45
CA ASP A 84 3.49 23.25 -9.43
C ASP A 84 4.73 22.39 -9.11
N ALA A 85 5.50 22.08 -10.15
CA ALA A 85 6.73 21.30 -10.05
C ALA A 85 7.98 22.19 -9.92
N SER A 86 7.83 23.46 -9.53
CA SER A 86 8.97 24.28 -9.13
C SER A 86 9.63 23.69 -7.88
N GLU A 87 10.94 23.91 -7.73
CA GLU A 87 11.67 23.39 -6.57
C GLU A 87 11.06 23.86 -5.24
N ALA A 88 10.64 25.13 -5.18
CA ALA A 88 10.00 25.70 -4.00
C ALA A 88 8.68 24.99 -3.66
N ALA A 89 7.82 24.75 -4.65
CA ALA A 89 6.53 24.08 -4.45
C ALA A 89 6.70 22.60 -4.07
N MET A 90 7.62 21.87 -4.73
CA MET A 90 7.87 20.46 -4.39
C MET A 90 8.46 20.29 -2.99
N ARG A 91 9.30 21.23 -2.53
CA ARG A 91 9.86 21.22 -1.18
C ARG A 91 8.89 21.72 -0.11
N GLN A 92 7.84 22.45 -0.48
CA GLN A 92 6.90 23.03 0.47
C GLN A 92 6.28 21.95 1.35
N GLY A 93 6.48 21.99 2.67
CA GLY A 93 5.94 21.00 3.60
C GLY A 93 6.67 19.66 3.61
N LEU A 94 7.78 19.51 2.87
CA LEU A 94 8.68 18.36 2.97
C LEU A 94 9.64 18.57 4.17
N ASP A 95 9.78 17.55 5.01
CA ASP A 95 10.82 17.55 6.05
C ASP A 95 12.16 17.21 5.40
N VAL A 96 12.84 18.24 4.90
CA VAL A 96 14.13 18.13 4.20
C VAL A 96 15.26 17.61 5.09
N SER A 97 15.08 17.58 6.41
CA SER A 97 16.05 16.94 7.32
C SER A 97 15.99 15.42 7.26
N ARG A 98 14.87 14.86 6.79
CA ARG A 98 14.63 13.41 6.70
C ARG A 98 14.56 12.91 5.26
N VAL A 99 14.01 13.70 4.35
CA VAL A 99 13.82 13.33 2.94
C VAL A 99 14.53 14.34 2.06
N GLN A 100 15.60 13.90 1.41
CA GLN A 100 16.18 14.67 0.32
C GLN A 100 15.24 14.64 -0.88
N LEU A 101 15.12 15.78 -1.58
CA LEU A 101 14.40 15.88 -2.85
C LEU A 101 15.39 16.29 -3.93
N SER A 102 15.43 15.54 -5.02
CA SER A 102 16.15 15.89 -6.25
C SER A 102 15.26 15.71 -7.47
N THR A 103 15.55 16.48 -8.51
CA THR A 103 14.99 16.26 -9.85
C THR A 103 15.98 15.50 -10.71
N THR A 104 15.47 14.69 -11.64
CA THR A 104 16.27 13.97 -12.62
C THR A 104 15.78 14.27 -14.03
N GLU A 105 16.56 13.85 -15.03
CA GLU A 105 16.03 13.65 -16.38
C GLU A 105 15.09 12.42 -16.41
N CYS A 106 14.98 11.74 -17.55
CA CYS A 106 14.10 10.59 -17.70
C CYS A 106 14.50 9.41 -16.78
N GLN A 107 13.54 8.93 -15.99
CA GLN A 107 13.63 7.69 -15.21
C GLN A 107 12.96 6.50 -15.90
N GLY A 108 12.19 6.74 -16.98
CA GLY A 108 11.35 5.72 -17.61
C GLY A 108 10.34 5.04 -16.66
N PRO A 109 9.48 4.14 -17.18
CA PRO A 109 9.02 4.13 -18.56
C PRO A 109 8.08 5.31 -18.84
N CYS A 110 8.35 6.05 -19.93
CA CYS A 110 7.63 7.28 -20.29
C CYS A 110 6.11 7.12 -20.47
N LYS A 111 5.63 5.90 -20.72
CA LYS A 111 4.18 5.62 -20.84
C LYS A 111 3.46 5.90 -19.52
N GLN A 112 4.13 5.69 -18.40
CA GLN A 112 3.60 5.82 -17.05
C GLN A 112 3.86 7.19 -16.42
N ALA A 113 4.46 8.12 -17.17
CA ALA A 113 4.73 9.48 -16.73
C ALA A 113 3.48 10.22 -16.20
N PRO A 114 3.58 11.01 -15.12
CA PRO A 114 4.82 11.36 -14.37
C PRO A 114 5.39 10.20 -13.54
N VAL A 115 6.71 10.17 -13.31
CA VAL A 115 7.41 9.11 -12.54
C VAL A 115 8.27 9.72 -11.42
N ALA A 116 8.37 9.04 -10.29
CA ALA A 116 9.33 9.34 -9.23
C ALA A 116 9.83 8.06 -8.57
N THR A 117 11.07 8.08 -8.06
CA THR A 117 11.65 7.01 -7.26
C THR A 117 11.83 7.50 -5.83
N LEU A 118 11.32 6.76 -4.85
CA LEU A 118 11.61 6.96 -3.44
C LEU A 118 12.56 5.87 -2.96
N ARG A 119 13.72 6.27 -2.45
CA ARG A 119 14.66 5.40 -1.76
C ARG A 119 14.62 5.67 -0.25
N VAL A 120 14.57 4.61 0.56
CA VAL A 120 14.74 4.66 2.03
C VAL A 120 15.69 3.53 2.44
N GLY A 121 16.80 3.87 3.11
CA GLY A 121 17.91 2.93 3.28
C GLY A 121 18.38 2.36 1.93
N SER A 122 18.48 1.04 1.85
CA SER A 122 18.85 0.28 0.65
C SER A 122 17.67 -0.10 -0.26
N ARG A 123 16.43 0.26 0.10
CA ARG A 123 15.23 -0.12 -0.65
C ARG A 123 14.68 1.05 -1.43
N SER A 124 14.07 0.74 -2.56
CA SER A 124 13.45 1.70 -3.45
C SER A 124 12.03 1.27 -3.80
N THR A 125 11.17 2.25 -4.08
CA THR A 125 9.87 2.07 -4.73
C THR A 125 9.70 3.15 -5.79
N MET A 126 8.92 2.87 -6.84
CA MET A 126 8.62 3.85 -7.87
C MET A 126 7.14 4.23 -7.81
N PHE A 127 6.86 5.47 -8.18
CA PHE A 127 5.53 6.02 -8.34
C PHE A 127 5.34 6.46 -9.77
N ALA A 128 4.12 6.30 -10.27
CA ALA A 128 3.76 6.69 -11.62
C ALA A 128 2.37 7.36 -11.67
N GLN A 129 2.10 8.09 -12.76
CA GLN A 129 0.80 8.68 -13.08
C GLN A 129 0.19 9.62 -12.02
N PHE A 130 1.01 10.17 -11.10
CA PHE A 130 0.58 11.20 -10.14
C PHE A 130 0.50 12.57 -10.84
N VAL A 131 -0.66 12.89 -11.42
CA VAL A 131 -0.81 14.03 -12.34
C VAL A 131 -1.23 15.31 -11.64
N ARG A 132 -2.03 15.22 -10.58
CA ARG A 132 -2.66 16.35 -9.89
C ARG A 132 -1.93 16.67 -8.59
N GLU A 133 -2.19 17.86 -8.05
CA GLU A 133 -1.65 18.29 -6.75
C GLU A 133 -1.95 17.28 -5.64
N ALA A 134 -3.21 16.81 -5.54
CA ALA A 134 -3.59 15.81 -4.52
C ALA A 134 -2.82 14.49 -4.65
N ASP A 135 -2.47 14.08 -5.87
CA ASP A 135 -1.70 12.87 -6.15
C ASP A 135 -0.26 13.04 -5.65
N TRP A 136 0.34 14.21 -5.94
CA TRP A 136 1.66 14.58 -5.41
C TRP A 136 1.68 14.63 -3.89
N GLN A 137 0.66 15.23 -3.27
CA GLN A 137 0.52 15.27 -1.82
C GLN A 137 0.45 13.87 -1.20
N ALA A 138 -0.21 12.91 -1.87
CA ALA A 138 -0.25 11.52 -1.44
C ALA A 138 1.15 10.88 -1.46
N VAL A 139 1.87 11.00 -2.58
CA VAL A 139 3.24 10.46 -2.74
C VAL A 139 4.19 11.09 -1.72
N ARG A 140 4.15 12.41 -1.55
CA ARG A 140 4.97 13.15 -0.59
C ARG A 140 4.68 12.73 0.85
N GLY A 141 3.40 12.65 1.22
CA GLY A 141 2.98 12.23 2.55
C GLY A 141 3.47 10.82 2.88
N PHE A 142 3.43 9.90 1.92
CA PHE A 142 4.03 8.57 2.10
C PHE A 142 5.55 8.65 2.26
N ALA A 143 6.26 9.42 1.42
CA ALA A 143 7.71 9.58 1.52
C ALA A 143 8.16 10.07 2.90
N GLN A 144 7.45 11.05 3.48
CA GLN A 144 7.74 11.56 4.83
C GLN A 144 7.51 10.51 5.91
N ARG A 145 6.41 9.76 5.84
CA ARG A 145 6.14 8.67 6.81
C ARG A 145 7.17 7.56 6.70
N ALA A 146 7.50 7.13 5.48
CA ALA A 146 8.49 6.08 5.23
C ALA A 146 9.89 6.48 5.71
N ALA A 147 10.30 7.72 5.44
CA ALA A 147 11.57 8.25 5.91
C ALA A 147 11.62 8.41 7.44
N GLY A 148 10.53 8.90 8.05
CA GLY A 148 10.41 8.99 9.50
C GLY A 148 10.48 7.63 10.20
N ALA A 149 10.02 6.57 9.54
CA ALA A 149 10.11 5.19 10.02
C ALA A 149 11.42 4.48 9.61
N GLY A 150 12.24 5.08 8.74
CA GLY A 150 13.44 4.44 8.19
C GLY A 150 13.16 3.21 7.32
N THR A 151 11.92 3.04 6.82
CA THR A 151 11.53 1.86 6.06
C THR A 151 10.42 2.15 5.06
N LEU A 152 10.46 1.46 3.91
CA LEU A 152 9.33 1.37 2.98
C LEU A 152 8.30 0.33 3.43
N LEU A 153 8.16 -0.03 4.70
CA LEU A 153 7.14 -0.98 5.19
C LEU A 153 6.08 -0.28 6.06
N THR A 154 5.71 0.94 5.68
CA THR A 154 4.68 1.75 6.35
C THR A 154 3.35 1.72 5.57
N ALA A 155 2.25 2.17 6.17
CA ALA A 155 0.99 2.26 5.42
C ALA A 155 1.11 3.27 4.25
N ARG A 156 0.73 2.82 3.04
CA ARG A 156 0.75 3.64 1.81
C ARG A 156 -0.33 4.70 1.83
N GLY A 157 -1.50 4.34 2.33
CA GLY A 157 -2.69 5.20 2.27
C GLY A 157 -3.01 5.51 0.81
N THR A 158 -3.28 6.78 0.51
CA THR A 158 -3.64 7.22 -0.84
C THR A 158 -2.50 7.10 -1.87
N ALA A 159 -1.25 6.91 -1.44
CA ALA A 159 -0.12 6.76 -2.36
C ALA A 159 -0.12 5.41 -3.10
N GLU A 160 -0.85 4.42 -2.59
CA GLU A 160 -0.88 3.06 -3.15
C GLU A 160 -1.33 3.03 -4.62
N ALA A 161 -2.30 3.89 -4.97
CA ALA A 161 -2.82 3.99 -6.33
C ALA A 161 -1.76 4.44 -7.37
N PHE A 162 -0.64 4.97 -6.91
CA PHE A 162 0.45 5.45 -7.74
C PHE A 162 1.69 4.57 -7.68
N GLU A 163 1.74 3.54 -6.81
CA GLU A 163 2.87 2.61 -6.80
C GLU A 163 3.01 1.95 -8.18
N PHE A 164 4.25 1.83 -8.63
CA PHE A 164 4.59 1.31 -9.94
C PHE A 164 5.76 0.33 -9.84
N ASP A 165 5.54 -0.90 -10.28
CA ASP A 165 6.56 -1.91 -10.48
C ASP A 165 6.97 -1.90 -11.97
N PRO A 166 8.21 -1.47 -12.30
CA PRO A 166 8.68 -1.44 -13.68
C PRO A 166 8.97 -2.84 -14.25
N VAL A 167 9.09 -3.86 -13.39
CA VAL A 167 9.49 -5.23 -13.77
C VAL A 167 8.26 -6.11 -13.96
N HIS A 168 7.33 -6.07 -13.01
CA HIS A 168 6.10 -6.85 -13.08
C HIS A 168 4.97 -5.95 -13.56
N GLU A 169 4.29 -6.36 -14.63
CA GLU A 169 2.97 -5.81 -14.91
C GLU A 169 2.11 -6.08 -13.66
N HIS A 170 1.67 -5.03 -12.97
CA HIS A 170 0.77 -5.19 -11.83
C HIS A 170 -0.45 -5.93 -12.33
N ALA A 171 -0.49 -7.25 -12.13
CA ALA A 171 -1.69 -7.97 -12.50
C ALA A 171 -2.81 -7.34 -11.66
N PRO A 172 -3.90 -6.95 -12.31
CA PRO A 172 -4.95 -6.19 -11.65
C PRO A 172 -5.36 -6.92 -10.37
N VAL A 173 -5.56 -6.17 -9.29
CA VAL A 173 -6.17 -6.70 -8.05
C VAL A 173 -7.35 -7.57 -8.47
N SER A 174 -7.35 -8.83 -8.02
CA SER A 174 -8.35 -9.80 -8.46
C SER A 174 -9.74 -9.22 -8.32
N ALA A 175 -10.55 -9.34 -9.38
CA ALA A 175 -11.93 -8.85 -9.38
C ALA A 175 -12.74 -9.42 -8.20
N VAL A 176 -12.38 -10.62 -7.74
CA VAL A 176 -12.97 -11.27 -6.56
C VAL A 176 -12.56 -10.54 -5.27
N LEU A 177 -11.27 -10.29 -5.03
CA LEU A 177 -10.81 -9.58 -3.84
C LEU A 177 -11.28 -8.12 -3.81
N ARG A 178 -11.46 -7.47 -4.97
CA ARG A 178 -12.04 -6.12 -5.03
C ARG A 178 -13.45 -6.05 -4.42
N LYS A 179 -14.23 -7.14 -4.47
CA LYS A 179 -15.55 -7.18 -3.81
C LYS A 179 -15.44 -7.06 -2.30
N LEU A 180 -14.28 -7.37 -1.71
CA LEU A 180 -13.99 -7.26 -0.28
C LEU A 180 -13.42 -5.89 0.12
N GLN A 181 -13.35 -4.93 -0.80
CA GLN A 181 -12.77 -3.61 -0.51
C GLN A 181 -13.49 -2.84 0.62
N PHE A 182 -14.73 -3.23 0.94
CA PHE A 182 -15.48 -2.66 2.07
C PHE A 182 -14.80 -2.94 3.42
N LEU A 183 -13.91 -3.94 3.51
CA LEU A 183 -13.10 -4.24 4.69
C LEU A 183 -11.88 -3.32 4.86
N LEU A 184 -11.59 -2.46 3.87
CA LEU A 184 -10.40 -1.62 3.87
C LEU A 184 -10.64 -0.30 4.59
N GLY A 185 -9.69 0.06 5.45
CA GLY A 185 -9.72 1.25 6.29
C GLY A 185 -9.89 0.92 7.77
N HIS A 186 -10.13 1.96 8.56
CA HIS A 186 -10.29 1.86 10.01
C HIS A 186 -11.78 1.88 10.36
N PHE A 187 -12.21 0.92 11.17
CA PHE A 187 -13.59 0.76 11.61
C PHE A 187 -13.65 0.52 13.11
N ALA A 188 -14.70 1.01 13.72
CA ALA A 188 -15.05 0.71 15.11
C ALA A 188 -16.56 0.46 15.22
N GLY A 189 -16.96 -0.39 16.15
CA GLY A 189 -18.36 -0.70 16.38
C GLY A 189 -18.58 -1.32 17.76
N GLU A 190 -19.82 -1.24 18.23
CA GLU A 190 -20.27 -1.87 19.46
C GLU A 190 -21.12 -3.10 19.13
N GLY A 191 -20.81 -4.22 19.77
CA GLY A 191 -21.58 -5.46 19.69
C GLY A 191 -22.21 -5.79 21.03
N LYS A 192 -23.33 -6.51 20.98
CA LYS A 192 -23.96 -7.09 22.15
C LYS A 192 -24.32 -8.54 21.87
N GLU A 193 -23.75 -9.45 22.65
CA GLU A 193 -24.12 -10.85 22.62
C GLU A 193 -25.51 -11.05 23.23
N VAL A 194 -26.30 -11.94 22.66
CA VAL A 194 -27.60 -12.35 23.26
C VAL A 194 -27.40 -12.94 24.67
N THR A 195 -26.23 -13.52 24.96
CA THR A 195 -25.91 -14.20 26.23
C THR A 195 -25.21 -13.32 27.25
N ARG A 196 -24.74 -12.12 26.89
CA ARG A 196 -24.06 -11.20 27.82
C ARG A 196 -24.84 -9.89 27.95
N PRO A 197 -25.05 -9.38 29.17
CA PRO A 197 -25.76 -8.13 29.37
C PRO A 197 -24.95 -6.91 28.90
N GLU A 198 -23.63 -6.93 29.06
CA GLU A 198 -22.74 -5.83 28.71
C GLU A 198 -22.35 -5.85 27.22
N PRO A 199 -22.28 -4.67 26.57
CA PRO A 199 -21.74 -4.57 25.23
C PRO A 199 -20.22 -4.76 25.21
N PHE A 200 -19.70 -5.15 24.07
CA PHE A 200 -18.28 -5.19 23.77
C PHE A 200 -17.94 -4.23 22.64
N GLN A 201 -16.74 -3.69 22.65
CA GLN A 201 -16.24 -2.82 21.59
C GLN A 201 -15.38 -3.63 20.63
N LYS A 202 -15.47 -3.35 19.34
CA LYS A 202 -14.63 -3.95 18.32
C LYS A 202 -14.01 -2.87 17.45
N GLU A 203 -12.74 -3.04 17.16
CA GLU A 203 -11.97 -2.21 16.25
C GLU A 203 -11.33 -3.09 15.17
N LEU A 204 -11.29 -2.58 13.94
CA LEU A 204 -10.70 -3.27 12.79
C LEU A 204 -9.98 -2.28 11.90
N LEU A 205 -8.75 -2.62 11.50
CA LEU A 205 -7.98 -1.93 10.49
C LEU A 205 -7.67 -2.89 9.34
N GLY A 206 -8.30 -2.66 8.19
CA GLY A 206 -8.02 -3.39 6.96
C GLY A 206 -7.08 -2.65 6.02
N SER A 207 -6.10 -3.36 5.46
CA SER A 207 -5.16 -2.85 4.46
C SER A 207 -4.98 -3.85 3.33
N TRP A 208 -4.68 -3.33 2.14
CA TRP A 208 -4.06 -4.14 1.10
C TRP A 208 -2.63 -4.49 1.50
N GLU A 209 -2.23 -5.71 1.18
CA GLU A 209 -0.88 -6.21 1.38
C GLU A 209 -0.39 -6.91 0.12
N ALA A 210 0.94 -7.08 0.03
CA ALA A 210 1.61 -7.75 -1.08
C ALA A 210 1.19 -7.22 -2.47
N GLY A 211 1.06 -5.90 -2.63
CA GLY A 211 0.67 -5.27 -3.89
C GLY A 211 -0.78 -5.55 -4.29
N GLY A 212 -1.70 -5.56 -3.32
CA GLY A 212 -3.13 -5.81 -3.54
C GLY A 212 -3.48 -7.27 -3.78
N ARG A 213 -2.61 -8.22 -3.39
CA ARG A 213 -2.82 -9.66 -3.54
C ARG A 213 -3.51 -10.29 -2.34
N CYS A 214 -3.45 -9.63 -1.20
CA CYS A 214 -4.16 -10.04 0.00
C CYS A 214 -4.67 -8.82 0.76
N ILE A 215 -5.68 -9.05 1.60
CA ILE A 215 -6.18 -8.08 2.56
C ILE A 215 -5.71 -8.54 3.93
N ALA A 216 -5.00 -7.67 4.66
CA ALA A 216 -4.73 -7.87 6.07
C ALA A 216 -5.79 -7.15 6.91
N LEU A 217 -6.30 -7.82 7.93
CA LEU A 217 -7.14 -7.24 8.97
C LEU A 217 -6.40 -7.35 10.30
N ARG A 218 -6.17 -6.21 10.95
CA ARG A 218 -5.78 -6.14 12.36
C ARG A 218 -7.03 -5.81 13.14
N MET A 219 -7.40 -6.61 14.13
CA MET A 219 -8.63 -6.39 14.89
C MET A 219 -8.41 -6.58 16.38
N GLY A 220 -9.16 -5.82 17.16
CA GLY A 220 -9.22 -5.91 18.61
C GLY A 220 -10.67 -5.96 19.07
N VAL A 221 -10.97 -6.80 20.06
CA VAL A 221 -12.26 -6.83 20.75
C VAL A 221 -12.02 -6.59 22.23
N THR A 222 -12.74 -5.63 22.82
CA THR A 222 -12.62 -5.26 24.22
C THR A 222 -13.93 -5.49 24.95
N TYR A 223 -13.87 -6.30 26.01
CA TYR A 223 -14.96 -6.58 26.92
C TYR A 223 -14.76 -5.81 28.23
N ALA A 224 -15.84 -5.25 28.77
CA ALA A 224 -15.84 -4.74 30.14
C ALA A 224 -16.02 -5.91 31.12
N LEU A 225 -15.19 -5.96 32.16
CA LEU A 225 -15.32 -6.93 33.24
C LEU A 225 -16.13 -6.34 34.40
N ALA A 226 -16.75 -7.21 35.20
CA ALA A 226 -17.58 -6.81 36.34
C ALA A 226 -16.85 -5.97 37.40
N ASP A 227 -15.52 -6.09 37.47
CA ASP A 227 -14.66 -5.32 38.38
C ASP A 227 -14.16 -3.98 37.80
N GLY A 228 -14.67 -3.59 36.63
CA GLY A 228 -14.32 -2.35 35.93
C GLY A 228 -13.05 -2.42 35.09
N ARG A 229 -12.32 -3.55 35.09
CA ARG A 229 -11.20 -3.76 34.17
C ARG A 229 -11.71 -4.05 32.75
N LYS A 230 -10.77 -4.04 31.80
CA LYS A 230 -11.01 -4.38 30.39
C LYS A 230 -10.22 -5.62 30.03
N ASP A 231 -10.88 -6.52 29.31
CA ASP A 231 -10.26 -7.68 28.68
C ASP A 231 -10.24 -7.48 27.16
N THR A 232 -9.05 -7.46 26.57
CA THR A 232 -8.87 -7.17 25.14
C THR A 232 -8.19 -8.34 24.45
N HIS A 233 -8.83 -8.82 23.38
CA HIS A 233 -8.33 -9.90 22.52
C HIS A 233 -8.04 -9.35 21.14
N ASN A 234 -6.89 -9.70 20.58
CA ASN A 234 -6.41 -9.23 19.31
C ASN A 234 -6.28 -10.38 18.32
N ALA A 235 -6.56 -10.09 17.05
CA ALA A 235 -6.30 -11.01 15.97
C ALA A 235 -5.73 -10.30 14.74
N PHE A 236 -4.90 -11.04 14.01
CA PHE A 236 -4.46 -10.69 12.67
C PHE A 236 -5.05 -11.69 11.69
N VAL A 237 -5.65 -11.23 10.60
CA VAL A 237 -6.24 -12.06 9.56
C VAL A 237 -5.64 -11.70 8.22
N ALA A 238 -5.17 -12.68 7.46
CA ALA A 238 -4.77 -12.51 6.07
C ALA A 238 -5.82 -13.20 5.18
N ILE A 239 -6.41 -12.44 4.25
CA ILE A 239 -7.39 -12.91 3.26
C ILE A 239 -6.75 -12.90 1.88
N GLY A 240 -6.80 -14.02 1.16
CA GLY A 240 -6.23 -14.17 -0.17
C GLY A 240 -7.07 -15.08 -1.06
N LEU A 241 -6.58 -15.29 -2.28
CA LEU A 241 -7.12 -16.30 -3.19
C LEU A 241 -6.21 -17.50 -3.20
N ASN A 242 -6.80 -18.69 -3.08
CA ASN A 242 -6.08 -19.92 -3.28
C ASN A 242 -5.98 -20.19 -4.80
N PRO A 243 -4.77 -20.24 -5.37
CA PRO A 243 -4.58 -20.44 -6.81
C PRO A 243 -4.96 -21.83 -7.30
N GLU A 244 -5.12 -22.82 -6.41
CA GLU A 244 -5.50 -24.19 -6.76
C GLU A 244 -7.02 -24.36 -6.83
N THR A 245 -7.77 -23.62 -6.01
CA THR A 245 -9.22 -23.75 -5.89
C THR A 245 -9.99 -22.55 -6.44
N ASP A 246 -9.30 -21.46 -6.78
CA ASP A 246 -9.85 -20.12 -7.06
C ASP A 246 -10.76 -19.59 -5.93
N GLY A 247 -10.73 -20.24 -4.76
CA GLY A 247 -11.51 -19.88 -3.59
C GLY A 247 -10.89 -18.73 -2.80
N ILE A 248 -11.73 -18.04 -2.03
CA ILE A 248 -11.26 -17.03 -1.07
C ILE A 248 -10.95 -17.75 0.24
N GLU A 249 -9.73 -17.58 0.73
CA GLU A 249 -9.30 -18.17 1.99
C GLU A 249 -8.84 -17.08 2.96
N ALA A 250 -9.02 -17.35 4.24
CA ALA A 250 -8.49 -16.51 5.29
C ALA A 250 -7.78 -17.34 6.35
N ARG A 251 -6.66 -16.81 6.84
CA ARG A 251 -5.96 -17.35 8.01
C ARG A 251 -5.92 -16.30 9.11
N ALA A 252 -6.45 -16.66 10.28
CA ALA A 252 -6.44 -15.84 11.47
C ALA A 252 -5.41 -16.33 12.49
N TYR A 253 -4.74 -15.39 13.14
CA TYR A 253 -3.79 -15.59 14.22
C TYR A 253 -4.27 -14.79 15.43
N THR A 254 -4.50 -15.45 16.56
CA THR A 254 -4.98 -14.80 17.78
C THR A 254 -3.84 -14.58 18.78
N ASP A 255 -3.98 -13.60 19.65
CA ASP A 255 -3.04 -13.36 20.75
C ASP A 255 -3.02 -14.46 21.83
N GLY A 256 -4.07 -15.30 21.87
CA GLY A 256 -4.07 -16.57 22.60
C GLY A 256 -3.21 -17.68 21.96
N GLY A 257 -2.58 -17.42 20.80
CA GLY A 257 -1.72 -18.35 20.09
C GLY A 257 -2.45 -19.36 19.19
N ALA A 258 -3.76 -19.18 18.98
CA ALA A 258 -4.54 -20.04 18.10
C ALA A 258 -4.41 -19.61 16.63
N ILE A 259 -4.48 -20.59 15.73
CA ILE A 259 -4.49 -20.39 14.28
C ILE A 259 -5.77 -21.00 13.73
N HIS A 260 -6.48 -20.22 12.91
CA HIS A 260 -7.74 -20.65 12.30
C HIS A 260 -7.69 -20.42 10.79
N ASP A 261 -8.08 -21.44 10.03
CA ASP A 261 -8.23 -21.38 8.59
C ASP A 261 -9.72 -21.34 8.23
N PHE A 262 -10.09 -20.42 7.35
CA PHE A 262 -11.45 -20.20 6.91
C PHE A 262 -11.52 -20.23 5.38
N HIS A 263 -12.59 -20.85 4.88
CA HIS A 263 -13.00 -20.74 3.49
C HIS A 263 -14.13 -19.70 3.44
N LEU A 264 -13.93 -18.62 2.70
CA LEU A 264 -14.88 -17.53 2.61
C LEU A 264 -15.74 -17.67 1.35
N GLN A 265 -17.03 -17.42 1.49
CA GLN A 265 -18.02 -17.48 0.42
C GLN A 265 -18.58 -16.08 0.17
N LEU A 266 -18.77 -15.76 -1.11
CA LEU A 266 -19.46 -14.53 -1.53
C LEU A 266 -20.88 -14.85 -1.98
N GLU A 267 -21.85 -14.28 -1.30
CA GLU A 267 -23.26 -14.28 -1.72
C GLU A 267 -23.70 -12.86 -2.02
N GLY A 268 -23.70 -12.49 -3.31
CA GLY A 268 -23.89 -11.09 -3.72
C GLY A 268 -22.72 -10.23 -3.26
N ASP A 269 -23.00 -9.30 -2.35
CA ASP A 269 -22.03 -8.39 -1.70
C ASP A 269 -21.65 -8.83 -0.28
N MET A 270 -22.26 -9.91 0.23
CA MET A 270 -22.00 -10.43 1.56
C MET A 270 -20.85 -11.43 1.55
N LEU A 271 -20.04 -11.39 2.61
CA LEU A 271 -19.00 -12.37 2.90
C LEU A 271 -19.47 -13.29 4.02
N LEU A 272 -19.44 -14.60 3.77
CA LEU A 272 -19.90 -15.62 4.71
C LEU A 272 -18.80 -16.64 4.96
N PHE A 273 -18.70 -17.13 6.19
CA PHE A 273 -17.84 -18.26 6.51
C PHE A 273 -18.31 -18.99 7.75
N THR A 274 -18.05 -20.29 7.78
CA THR A 274 -18.34 -21.15 8.94
C THR A 274 -17.46 -20.74 10.11
N GLU A 275 -18.07 -20.62 11.28
CA GLU A 275 -17.40 -20.33 12.53
C GLU A 275 -17.58 -21.52 13.49
N ARG A 276 -16.67 -21.65 14.47
CA ARG A 276 -16.88 -22.64 15.52
C ARG A 276 -17.91 -22.10 16.53
N PRO A 277 -18.93 -22.90 16.89
CA PRO A 277 -19.82 -22.52 17.99
C PRO A 277 -19.00 -22.29 19.26
N ASP A 278 -19.21 -21.16 19.92
CA ASP A 278 -18.63 -20.94 21.24
C ASP A 278 -19.31 -21.90 22.23
N VAL A 279 -18.60 -22.97 22.58
CA VAL A 279 -19.04 -24.02 23.52
C VAL A 279 -19.29 -23.48 24.93
N HIS A 280 -18.74 -22.31 25.28
CA HIS A 280 -18.96 -21.68 26.58
C HIS A 280 -20.21 -20.81 26.61
N ALA A 281 -20.52 -20.09 25.53
CA ALA A 281 -21.70 -19.23 25.43
C ALA A 281 -22.97 -19.99 24.98
N HIS A 282 -22.85 -20.99 24.10
CA HIS A 282 -23.98 -21.76 23.55
C HIS A 282 -23.72 -23.26 23.58
N ARG A 283 -23.99 -23.89 24.73
CA ARG A 283 -23.85 -25.35 24.87
C ARG A 283 -24.69 -26.18 23.88
N THR A 284 -25.70 -25.56 23.28
CA THR A 284 -26.64 -26.21 22.34
C THR A 284 -26.41 -25.86 20.87
N ALA A 285 -25.58 -24.86 20.56
CA ALA A 285 -25.32 -24.49 19.17
C ALA A 285 -24.56 -25.60 18.44
N ARG A 286 -25.12 -26.06 17.33
CA ARG A 286 -24.56 -27.13 16.48
C ARG A 286 -23.68 -26.56 15.38
N GLN A 287 -24.03 -25.38 14.87
CA GLN A 287 -23.28 -24.68 13.84
C GLN A 287 -23.25 -23.18 14.14
N ALA A 288 -22.22 -22.51 13.65
CA ALA A 288 -22.14 -21.06 13.67
C ALA A 288 -21.58 -20.57 12.34
N ARG A 289 -21.95 -19.35 11.96
CA ARG A 289 -21.38 -18.68 10.80
C ARG A 289 -21.25 -17.20 11.06
N LYS A 290 -20.26 -16.59 10.45
CA LYS A 290 -20.14 -15.13 10.37
C LYS A 290 -20.61 -14.64 9.02
N VAL A 291 -21.28 -13.49 9.05
CA VAL A 291 -21.78 -12.77 7.88
C VAL A 291 -21.30 -11.34 7.97
N PHE A 292 -20.54 -10.88 6.98
CA PHE A 292 -20.19 -9.47 6.82
C PHE A 292 -20.95 -8.89 5.64
N ARG A 293 -21.68 -7.79 5.86
CA ARG A 293 -22.48 -7.13 4.82
C ARG A 293 -22.05 -5.66 4.70
N PRO A 294 -21.63 -5.18 3.53
CA PRO A 294 -21.29 -3.76 3.35
C PRO A 294 -22.50 -2.86 3.62
N THR A 295 -22.25 -1.65 4.11
CA THR A 295 -23.24 -0.59 4.32
C THR A 295 -22.71 0.73 3.78
N GLU A 296 -23.55 1.77 3.74
CA GLU A 296 -23.13 3.11 3.30
C GLU A 296 -21.96 3.68 4.13
N TYR A 297 -21.93 3.36 5.43
CA TYR A 297 -20.98 3.95 6.39
C TYR A 297 -19.88 2.98 6.87
N GLY A 298 -19.89 1.74 6.37
CA GLY A 298 -18.94 0.70 6.75
C GLY A 298 -19.46 -0.68 6.42
N PHE A 299 -19.65 -1.54 7.43
CA PHE A 299 -20.26 -2.86 7.25
C PHE A 299 -20.93 -3.35 8.53
N GLU A 300 -21.86 -4.29 8.39
CA GLU A 300 -22.41 -5.07 9.50
C GLU A 300 -21.59 -6.35 9.64
N GLU A 301 -21.15 -6.66 10.86
CA GLU A 301 -20.65 -7.98 11.23
C GLU A 301 -21.69 -8.69 12.10
N ARG A 302 -22.04 -9.91 11.72
CA ARG A 302 -23.01 -10.74 12.44
C ARG A 302 -22.43 -12.11 12.70
N LEU A 303 -22.56 -12.60 13.93
CA LEU A 303 -22.46 -14.03 14.21
C LEU A 303 -23.87 -14.60 14.29
N GLU A 304 -24.11 -15.67 13.54
CA GLU A 304 -25.35 -16.42 13.59
C GLU A 304 -25.08 -17.85 14.05
N VAL A 305 -26.02 -18.43 14.80
CA VAL A 305 -25.94 -19.79 15.33
C VAL A 305 -27.16 -20.60 14.91
N ASP A 306 -26.97 -21.89 14.67
CA ASP A 306 -28.03 -22.88 14.47
C ASP A 306 -28.02 -23.86 15.65
N LEU A 307 -29.19 -24.02 16.28
CA LEU A 307 -29.38 -24.86 17.46
C LEU A 307 -29.68 -26.34 17.12
N GLY A 308 -29.65 -26.69 15.84
CA GLY A 308 -29.86 -28.04 15.30
C GLY A 308 -31.16 -28.22 14.52
N ASP A 309 -31.87 -27.14 14.20
CA ASP A 309 -33.11 -27.15 13.40
C ASP A 309 -32.89 -26.70 11.95
N GLY A 310 -31.66 -26.32 11.59
CA GLY A 310 -31.31 -25.84 10.25
C GLY A 310 -31.56 -24.35 10.05
N HIS A 311 -31.96 -23.62 11.11
CA HIS A 311 -32.25 -22.19 11.05
C HIS A 311 -31.20 -21.38 11.81
N PHE A 312 -30.54 -20.47 11.10
CA PHE A 312 -29.58 -19.54 11.69
C PHE A 312 -30.28 -18.34 12.32
N ILE A 313 -30.01 -18.09 13.60
CA ILE A 313 -30.47 -16.91 14.35
C ILE A 313 -29.28 -16.02 14.75
N PRO A 314 -29.45 -14.68 14.79
CA PRO A 314 -28.37 -13.78 15.21
C PRO A 314 -27.97 -14.03 16.68
N HIS A 315 -26.69 -14.23 16.92
CA HIS A 315 -26.10 -14.24 18.26
C HIS A 315 -25.60 -12.86 18.68
N TYR A 316 -24.96 -12.14 17.77
CA TYR A 316 -24.69 -10.72 17.92
C TYR A 316 -24.70 -10.05 16.55
N VAL A 317 -24.87 -8.73 16.58
CA VAL A 317 -24.71 -7.85 15.42
C VAL A 317 -23.84 -6.68 15.85
N ILE A 318 -22.89 -6.30 15.00
CA ILE A 318 -22.02 -5.14 15.18
C ILE A 318 -22.19 -4.26 13.95
N ALA A 319 -22.57 -3.00 14.16
CA ALA A 319 -22.48 -1.99 13.10
C ALA A 319 -21.06 -1.39 13.11
N MET A 320 -20.19 -1.88 12.23
CA MET A 320 -18.82 -1.39 12.09
C MET A 320 -18.83 -0.11 11.26
N GLN A 321 -18.59 1.03 11.90
CA GLN A 321 -18.57 2.34 11.28
C GLN A 321 -17.14 2.75 10.93
N ARG A 322 -16.94 3.35 9.76
CA ARG A 322 -15.63 3.86 9.36
C ARG A 322 -15.22 5.00 10.29
N VAL A 323 -14.05 4.88 10.90
CA VAL A 323 -13.45 5.94 11.71
C VAL A 323 -12.89 6.99 10.76
N THR A 324 -13.38 8.22 10.87
CA THR A 324 -12.82 9.34 10.12
C THR A 324 -11.55 9.80 10.85
N PRO A 325 -10.40 9.92 10.18
CA PRO A 325 -9.23 10.51 10.81
C PRO A 325 -9.60 11.91 11.33
N THR A 326 -9.44 12.15 12.62
CA THR A 326 -9.49 13.52 13.15
C THR A 326 -8.38 14.31 12.48
N ALA A 327 -8.76 15.42 11.83
CA ALA A 327 -7.88 16.33 11.11
C ALA A 327 -6.79 16.93 12.01
#